data_AF-A0A8H6R559-F1
#
_entry.id   AF-A0A8H6R559-F1
#
_cell.length_a   1.000
_cell.length_b   1.000
_cell.length_c   1.000
_cell.angle_alpha   90.00
_cell.angle_beta   90.00
_cell.angle_gamma   90.00
#
_symmetry.space_group_name_H-M   'P 1'
#
loop_
_entity.id
_entity.type
_entity.pdbx_description
1 polymer ?
#
loop_
_entity_poly.entity_id
_entity_poly.type
_entity_poly.pdbx_seq_one_letter_code
_entity_poly.pdbx_strand_id
1 'polypeptide(L)'
;MKVRSVTHSVLCLAALASALPQGKPPSDASLMQSGKNSIGGSLHNTHSLTSLGSGEGAVSEQNQPAWYQRNFKTIQAIYDMTVYPANAAVITQGGKAVPPGLFAQDVIGRVSPVGNFTGFEDSIEYFFALAPTPQGNLAHTAFYEAEIVDFVSGCPSVASSLVYFRSGTVSEAGVLDKTKPMTTLSQGAFFHFNDKGEVDRYQAWIPNLQAWTRISSGIDYSNMQVQQAVPQQLCPQIQQRCTGKDQQYSSVEQCSKQLGAKPFGNFDEAWGDNLACRTIHLLLTIHRPDVHCKHVGPTGGGKCVDIDYSDDYFDDAELFKAPLGDVFTCSGQLPKSQNLPAKAAQQALAQMAMQGGKKPASHGAASGTAANPAAQAAANAMSGQNGLPVSETSANPAAQAAADAMTGQNGLPA
;
A
#
# COMPACT_ATOMS: atom_id res chain seq x y z
N MET A 1 -21.06 38.21 20.56
CA MET A 1 -21.03 36.73 20.43
C MET A 1 -21.94 36.33 19.27
N LYS A 2 -21.35 36.00 18.12
CA LYS A 2 -22.09 35.54 16.93
C LYS A 2 -21.33 34.35 16.37
N VAL A 3 -21.97 33.19 16.41
CA VAL A 3 -21.54 31.95 15.75
C VAL A 3 -21.58 32.20 14.24
N ARG A 4 -20.45 32.08 13.56
CA ARG A 4 -20.37 32.09 12.09
C ARG A 4 -19.82 30.75 11.60
N SER A 5 -20.76 29.94 11.12
CA SER A 5 -20.73 29.13 9.90
C SER A 5 -19.37 28.64 9.39
N VAL A 6 -19.10 27.36 9.64
CA VAL A 6 -18.12 26.54 8.91
C VAL A 6 -18.74 26.16 7.57
N THR A 7 -18.50 26.95 6.53
CA THR A 7 -18.94 26.62 5.15
C THR A 7 -17.96 27.09 4.07
N HIS A 8 -16.68 27.32 4.40
CA HIS A 8 -15.70 27.88 3.45
C HIS A 8 -14.66 26.89 2.90
N SER A 9 -14.68 25.60 3.26
CA SER A 9 -13.64 24.65 2.81
C SER A 9 -13.95 23.91 1.50
N VAL A 10 -15.11 24.13 0.89
CA VAL A 10 -15.52 23.47 -0.38
C VAL A 10 -15.31 24.37 -1.60
N LEU A 11 -15.10 25.68 -1.42
CA LEU A 11 -15.04 26.63 -2.55
C LEU A 11 -13.70 26.70 -3.28
N CYS A 12 -12.60 26.17 -2.73
CA CYS A 12 -11.28 26.29 -3.36
C CYS A 12 -10.92 25.13 -4.30
N LEU A 13 -11.66 24.01 -4.31
CA LEU A 13 -11.48 22.94 -5.30
C LEU A 13 -12.26 23.19 -6.61
N ALA A 14 -13.21 24.13 -6.61
CA ALA A 14 -14.04 24.43 -7.79
C ALA A 14 -13.49 25.57 -8.69
N ALA A 15 -12.46 26.29 -8.25
CA ALA A 15 -11.98 27.51 -8.93
C ALA A 15 -11.00 27.28 -10.10
N LEU A 16 -10.73 26.04 -10.49
CA LEU A 16 -9.85 25.69 -11.63
C LEU A 16 -10.58 24.96 -12.77
N ALA A 17 -11.90 24.75 -12.66
CA ALA A 17 -12.69 24.06 -13.69
C ALA A 17 -13.50 25.00 -14.63
N SER A 18 -13.35 26.32 -14.52
CA SER A 18 -14.15 27.31 -15.27
C SER A 18 -13.42 28.05 -16.39
N ALA A 19 -12.29 27.51 -16.90
CA ALA A 19 -11.53 28.14 -17.99
C ALA A 19 -11.36 27.25 -19.24
N LEU A 20 -12.32 26.35 -19.52
CA LEU A 20 -12.38 25.62 -20.79
C LEU A 20 -13.74 25.86 -21.47
N PRO A 21 -13.76 26.19 -22.79
CA PRO A 21 -15.00 26.48 -23.51
C PRO A 21 -15.85 25.22 -23.66
N GLN A 22 -17.11 25.29 -23.21
CA GLN A 22 -18.09 24.22 -23.33
C GLN A 22 -18.50 24.04 -24.80
N GLY A 23 -18.09 22.92 -25.39
CA GLY A 23 -18.64 22.40 -26.64
C GLY A 23 -20.08 21.92 -26.42
N LYS A 24 -20.98 22.43 -27.25
CA LYS A 24 -22.43 22.17 -27.29
C LYS A 24 -22.72 20.68 -27.58
N PRO A 25 -23.59 19.99 -26.81
CA PRO A 25 -24.01 18.63 -27.17
C PRO A 25 -25.14 18.66 -28.22
N PRO A 26 -25.22 17.66 -29.12
CA PRO A 26 -26.37 17.50 -30.00
C PRO A 26 -27.55 16.89 -29.25
N SER A 27 -28.72 17.42 -29.58
CA SER A 27 -30.04 16.87 -29.28
C SER A 27 -30.24 15.54 -29.99
N ASP A 28 -30.83 14.56 -29.32
CA ASP A 28 -32.11 13.98 -29.78
C ASP A 28 -32.73 13.02 -28.76
N ALA A 29 -34.04 12.89 -28.91
CA ALA A 29 -34.99 12.50 -27.90
C ALA A 29 -35.54 11.07 -28.09
N SER A 30 -36.24 10.63 -27.03
CA SER A 30 -37.31 9.62 -27.01
C SER A 30 -36.89 8.15 -26.85
N LEU A 31 -37.21 7.55 -25.71
CA LEU A 31 -38.47 6.82 -25.54
C LEU A 31 -38.67 6.37 -24.08
N MET A 32 -39.86 6.65 -23.55
CA MET A 32 -40.41 6.05 -22.32
C MET A 32 -41.13 4.74 -22.64
N GLN A 33 -40.98 3.74 -21.77
CA GLN A 33 -42.06 2.91 -21.15
C GLN A 33 -41.39 1.76 -20.36
N SER A 34 -41.60 1.72 -19.04
CA SER A 34 -42.61 0.93 -18.31
C SER A 34 -42.19 -0.54 -18.08
N GLY A 35 -42.24 -0.98 -16.81
CA GLY A 35 -41.91 -2.36 -16.45
C GLY A 35 -41.62 -2.54 -14.97
N LYS A 36 -42.67 -2.57 -14.15
CA LYS A 36 -42.63 -3.15 -12.79
C LYS A 36 -42.32 -4.65 -12.91
N ASN A 37 -41.42 -5.16 -12.08
CA ASN A 37 -41.65 -6.44 -11.39
C ASN A 37 -40.68 -6.65 -10.23
N SER A 38 -41.27 -7.00 -9.10
CA SER A 38 -40.67 -7.40 -7.83
C SER A 38 -40.80 -8.91 -7.73
N ILE A 39 -39.71 -9.67 -7.55
CA ILE A 39 -39.72 -11.01 -6.92
C ILE A 39 -38.36 -11.22 -6.25
N GLY A 40 -38.38 -11.52 -4.94
CA GLY A 40 -37.22 -11.92 -4.15
C GLY A 40 -36.82 -13.37 -4.37
N GLY A 41 -35.54 -13.67 -4.12
CA GLY A 41 -34.99 -15.02 -4.17
C GLY A 41 -33.81 -15.16 -3.21
N SER A 42 -34.09 -15.81 -2.08
CA SER A 42 -33.11 -16.34 -1.13
C SER A 42 -32.32 -17.46 -1.80
N LEU A 43 -30.99 -17.45 -1.68
CA LEU A 43 -30.13 -18.55 -2.12
C LEU A 43 -29.34 -19.09 -0.93
N HIS A 44 -29.74 -20.29 -0.51
CA HIS A 44 -28.96 -21.18 0.33
C HIS A 44 -27.72 -21.65 -0.42
N ASN A 45 -26.56 -21.63 0.25
CA ASN A 45 -25.33 -22.19 -0.27
C ASN A 45 -25.08 -23.55 0.42
N THR A 46 -25.21 -24.64 -0.34
CA THR A 46 -24.83 -25.99 0.07
C THR A 46 -23.85 -26.55 -0.95
N HIS A 47 -22.58 -26.64 -0.58
CA HIS A 47 -21.64 -27.54 -1.24
C HIS A 47 -20.72 -28.18 -0.20
N SER A 48 -21.10 -29.40 0.23
CA SER A 48 -20.16 -30.40 0.72
C SER A 48 -19.50 -31.07 -0.48
N LEU A 49 -18.17 -31.09 -0.50
CA LEU A 49 -17.40 -31.98 -1.35
C LEU A 49 -16.49 -32.84 -0.47
N THR A 50 -16.79 -34.14 -0.49
CA THR A 50 -15.98 -35.23 0.06
C THR A 50 -14.71 -35.42 -0.78
N SER A 51 -13.54 -35.38 -0.15
CA SER A 51 -12.27 -35.83 -0.72
C SER A 51 -11.60 -36.81 0.26
N LEU A 52 -11.28 -38.00 -0.24
CA LEU A 52 -10.55 -39.07 0.44
C LEU A 52 -9.07 -39.02 0.02
N GLY A 53 -8.18 -38.92 1.01
CA GLY A 53 -6.90 -39.64 1.02
C GLY A 53 -5.66 -38.98 0.39
N SER A 54 -4.90 -38.20 1.16
CA SER A 54 -3.49 -38.43 1.52
C SER A 54 -3.00 -37.30 2.43
N GLY A 55 -2.51 -37.68 3.61
CA GLY A 55 -2.33 -36.79 4.75
C GLY A 55 -1.08 -35.93 4.71
N GLU A 56 -1.26 -34.67 4.33
CA GLU A 56 -0.65 -33.56 5.05
C GLU A 56 -1.80 -32.85 5.78
N GLY A 57 -1.91 -33.09 7.08
CA GLY A 57 -2.99 -32.58 7.89
C GLY A 57 -2.88 -31.07 8.00
N ALA A 58 -3.56 -30.34 7.10
CA ALA A 58 -4.02 -28.99 7.42
C ALA A 58 -4.84 -29.11 8.70
N VAL A 59 -4.26 -28.68 9.82
CA VAL A 59 -4.97 -28.60 11.10
C VAL A 59 -6.15 -27.67 10.84
N SER A 60 -7.36 -28.22 10.82
CA SER A 60 -8.55 -27.42 10.57
C SER A 60 -8.60 -26.29 11.60
N GLU A 61 -9.08 -25.12 11.18
CA GLU A 61 -9.23 -23.93 12.01
C GLU A 61 -9.94 -24.20 13.36
N GLN A 62 -10.78 -25.24 13.38
CA GLN A 62 -11.51 -25.74 14.56
C GLN A 62 -10.64 -26.37 15.66
N ASN A 63 -9.40 -26.75 15.38
CA ASN A 63 -8.49 -27.41 16.33
C ASN A 63 -7.32 -26.51 16.80
N GLN A 64 -7.38 -25.20 16.52
CA GLN A 64 -6.32 -24.28 16.90
C GLN A 64 -6.42 -23.86 18.38
N PRO A 65 -5.29 -23.60 19.06
CA PRO A 65 -5.30 -23.11 20.44
C PRO A 65 -6.04 -21.77 20.58
N ALA A 66 -6.57 -21.47 21.77
CA ALA A 66 -7.31 -20.23 22.02
C ALA A 66 -6.51 -18.95 21.69
N TRP A 67 -5.19 -18.99 21.88
CA TRP A 67 -4.31 -17.87 21.55
C TRP A 67 -4.19 -17.62 20.04
N TYR A 68 -4.28 -18.66 19.20
CA TYR A 68 -4.27 -18.53 17.74
C TYR A 68 -5.51 -17.75 17.30
N GLN A 69 -6.68 -18.16 17.79
CA GLN A 69 -7.97 -17.53 17.48
C GLN A 69 -8.04 -16.09 17.99
N ARG A 70 -7.45 -15.82 19.16
CA ARG A 70 -7.30 -14.44 19.66
C ARG A 70 -6.44 -13.60 18.72
N ASN A 71 -5.24 -14.06 18.38
CA ASN A 71 -4.30 -13.31 17.55
C ASN A 71 -4.90 -13.05 16.15
N PHE A 72 -5.58 -14.03 15.56
CA PHE A 72 -6.30 -13.87 14.29
C PHE A 72 -7.36 -12.78 14.38
N LYS A 73 -8.22 -12.82 15.41
CA LYS A 73 -9.27 -11.81 15.61
C LYS A 73 -8.70 -10.41 15.85
N THR A 74 -7.61 -10.27 16.60
CA THR A 74 -6.95 -8.98 16.81
C THR A 74 -6.44 -8.42 15.49
N ILE A 75 -5.73 -9.24 14.69
CA ILE A 75 -5.19 -8.81 13.39
C ILE A 75 -6.32 -8.53 12.38
N GLN A 76 -7.37 -9.35 12.35
CA GLN A 76 -8.55 -9.10 11.54
C GLN A 76 -9.21 -7.76 11.90
N ALA A 77 -9.42 -7.48 13.19
CA ALA A 77 -9.99 -6.22 13.63
C ALA A 77 -9.11 -5.01 13.29
N ILE A 78 -7.78 -5.15 13.32
CA ILE A 78 -6.86 -4.11 12.83
C ILE A 78 -7.09 -3.87 11.34
N TYR A 79 -7.09 -4.91 10.51
CA TYR A 79 -7.25 -4.73 9.06
C TYR A 79 -8.67 -4.27 8.66
N ASP A 80 -9.72 -4.72 9.35
CA ASP A 80 -11.09 -4.24 9.13
C ASP A 80 -11.20 -2.73 9.37
N MET A 81 -10.46 -2.19 10.35
CA MET A 81 -10.40 -0.75 10.62
C MET A 81 -9.70 0.05 9.52
N THR A 82 -8.99 -0.58 8.58
CA THR A 82 -8.38 0.09 7.42
C THR A 82 -9.36 0.29 6.26
N VAL A 83 -10.49 -0.42 6.27
CA VAL A 83 -11.50 -0.42 5.20
C VAL A 83 -12.45 0.76 5.37
N TYR A 84 -12.80 1.44 4.29
CA TYR A 84 -13.78 2.53 4.34
C TYR A 84 -15.21 1.98 4.56
N PRO A 85 -16.02 2.56 5.45
CA PRO A 85 -15.80 3.83 6.18
C PRO A 85 -15.18 3.70 7.58
N ALA A 86 -14.75 2.51 8.03
CA ALA A 86 -14.24 2.32 9.38
C ALA A 86 -13.02 3.20 9.69
N ASN A 87 -12.10 3.32 8.74
CA ASN A 87 -10.89 4.14 8.88
C ASN A 87 -11.18 5.65 9.04
N ALA A 88 -12.29 6.15 8.50
CA ALA A 88 -12.64 7.56 8.51
C ALA A 88 -12.86 8.11 9.93
N ALA A 89 -13.30 7.27 10.87
CA ALA A 89 -13.45 7.67 12.27
C ALA A 89 -12.08 7.97 12.92
N VAL A 90 -11.03 7.22 12.57
CA VAL A 90 -9.68 7.45 13.09
C VAL A 90 -9.13 8.78 12.58
N ILE A 91 -9.37 9.13 11.32
CA ILE A 91 -8.93 10.42 10.75
C ILE A 91 -9.50 11.61 11.53
N THR A 92 -10.72 11.49 12.06
CA THR A 92 -11.42 12.60 12.75
C THR A 92 -11.29 12.56 14.28
N GLN A 93 -11.12 11.40 14.88
CA GLN A 93 -11.15 11.20 16.34
C GLN A 93 -9.83 10.66 16.92
N GLY A 94 -8.86 10.31 16.07
CA GLY A 94 -7.57 9.74 16.44
C GLY A 94 -7.72 8.40 17.15
N GLY A 95 -6.85 8.13 18.11
CA GLY A 95 -6.88 6.91 18.91
C GLY A 95 -8.18 6.59 19.63
N LYS A 96 -9.05 7.58 19.85
CA LYS A 96 -10.36 7.36 20.48
C LYS A 96 -11.32 6.53 19.63
N ALA A 97 -11.14 6.51 18.31
CA ALA A 97 -11.95 5.69 17.41
C ALA A 97 -11.46 4.24 17.31
N VAL A 98 -10.25 3.94 17.81
CA VAL A 98 -9.67 2.60 17.77
C VAL A 98 -10.21 1.79 18.95
N PRO A 99 -10.83 0.61 18.71
CA PRO A 99 -11.26 -0.26 19.79
C PRO A 99 -10.11 -0.62 20.74
N PRO A 100 -10.36 -0.67 22.07
CA PRO A 100 -9.33 -1.07 23.02
C PRO A 100 -8.92 -2.53 22.78
N GLY A 101 -7.66 -2.86 23.08
CA GLY A 101 -7.15 -4.22 22.96
C GLY A 101 -6.47 -4.56 21.64
N LEU A 102 -6.46 -3.65 20.65
CA LEU A 102 -5.80 -3.89 19.36
C LEU A 102 -4.29 -3.66 19.44
N PHE A 103 -3.88 -2.47 19.87
CA PHE A 103 -2.48 -2.09 20.05
C PHE A 103 -2.20 -1.67 21.50
N ALA A 104 -1.01 -1.99 21.99
CA ALA A 104 -0.51 -1.50 23.28
C ALA A 104 -0.24 0.01 23.21
N GLN A 105 -0.24 0.70 24.36
CA GLN A 105 -0.01 2.15 24.40
C GLN A 105 1.41 2.55 23.98
N ASP A 106 2.38 1.69 24.27
CA ASP A 106 3.79 1.81 23.96
C ASP A 106 4.21 0.97 22.75
N VAL A 107 3.25 0.64 21.86
CA VAL A 107 3.52 -0.12 20.64
C VAL A 107 4.68 0.49 19.84
N ILE A 108 5.55 -0.35 19.31
CA ILE A 108 6.66 0.07 18.43
C ILE A 108 6.61 -0.77 17.16
N GLY A 109 6.74 -0.15 15.99
CA GLY A 109 6.79 -0.93 14.77
C GLY A 109 7.43 -0.24 13.59
N ARG A 110 7.55 -1.00 12.51
CA ARG A 110 7.99 -0.53 11.20
C ARG A 110 6.93 -0.88 10.16
N VAL A 111 6.66 0.05 9.25
CA VAL A 111 5.97 -0.24 7.99
C VAL A 111 6.93 0.14 6.88
N SER A 112 7.52 -0.84 6.20
CA SER A 112 8.30 -0.59 5.00
C SER A 112 7.35 -0.44 3.81
N PRO A 113 7.48 0.63 3.00
CA PRO A 113 8.65 1.50 2.83
C PRO A 113 8.57 2.87 3.54
N VAL A 114 7.76 3.02 4.58
CA VAL A 114 7.41 4.32 5.13
C VAL A 114 8.29 4.71 6.33
N GLY A 115 8.60 3.77 7.21
CA GLY A 115 9.56 3.96 8.31
C GLY A 115 9.10 3.40 9.65
N ASN A 116 9.67 3.97 10.73
CA ASN A 116 9.54 3.51 12.11
C ASN A 116 8.50 4.35 12.89
N PHE A 117 7.78 3.70 13.81
CA PHE A 117 6.69 4.25 14.62
C PHE A 117 6.86 3.89 16.09
N THR A 118 6.53 4.83 16.98
CA THR A 118 6.69 4.64 18.42
C THR A 118 5.52 5.27 19.15
N GLY A 119 4.82 4.45 19.93
CA GLY A 119 3.62 4.83 20.65
C GLY A 119 2.35 4.60 19.82
N PHE A 120 1.24 4.50 20.55
CA PHE A 120 -0.08 4.17 20.00
C PHE A 120 -0.53 5.08 18.87
N GLU A 121 -0.54 6.40 19.09
CA GLU A 121 -1.04 7.37 18.09
C GLU A 121 -0.24 7.28 16.78
N ASP A 122 1.10 7.26 16.88
CA ASP A 122 1.98 7.16 15.71
C ASP A 122 1.74 5.84 14.94
N SER A 123 1.48 4.72 15.61
CA SER A 123 1.20 3.45 14.93
C SER A 123 -0.15 3.41 14.24
N ILE A 124 -1.22 3.84 14.92
CA ILE A 124 -2.58 3.78 14.35
C ILE A 124 -2.78 4.76 13.20
N GLU A 125 -2.08 5.90 13.20
CA GLU A 125 -2.16 6.87 12.10
C GLU A 125 -1.72 6.24 10.79
N TYR A 126 -0.66 5.44 10.82
CA TYR A 126 -0.12 4.81 9.61
C TYR A 126 -0.96 3.63 9.14
N PHE A 127 -1.55 2.86 10.05
CA PHE A 127 -2.48 1.80 9.65
C PHE A 127 -3.80 2.37 9.11
N PHE A 128 -4.40 3.36 9.79
CA PHE A 128 -5.79 3.76 9.53
C PHE A 128 -5.91 5.10 8.81
N ALA A 129 -5.12 6.12 9.17
CA ALA A 129 -5.24 7.45 8.57
C ALA A 129 -4.56 7.57 7.20
N LEU A 130 -3.62 6.68 6.86
CA LEU A 130 -3.08 6.57 5.50
C LEU A 130 -3.91 5.70 4.56
N ALA A 131 -4.86 4.92 5.08
CA ALA A 131 -5.76 4.17 4.23
C ALA A 131 -6.59 5.17 3.39
N PRO A 132 -6.69 4.98 2.06
CA PRO A 132 -7.30 5.95 1.18
C PRO A 132 -8.80 6.10 1.50
N THR A 133 -9.27 7.34 1.53
CA THR A 133 -10.69 7.68 1.64
C THR A 133 -11.17 8.33 0.35
N PRO A 134 -12.46 8.16 -0.02
CA PRO A 134 -12.97 8.69 -1.27
C PRO A 134 -12.97 10.23 -1.32
N GLN A 135 -12.92 10.90 -0.17
CA GLN A 135 -12.79 12.37 -0.09
C GLN A 135 -11.33 12.85 -0.15
N GLY A 136 -10.36 11.96 0.09
CA GLY A 136 -8.94 12.30 0.21
C GLY A 136 -8.17 12.30 -1.12
N ASN A 137 -8.78 11.85 -2.22
CA ASN A 137 -8.12 11.75 -3.52
C ASN A 137 -9.10 11.92 -4.69
N LEU A 138 -8.60 12.39 -5.84
CA LEU A 138 -9.41 12.70 -7.02
C LEU A 138 -10.01 11.46 -7.71
N ALA A 139 -9.44 10.28 -7.50
CA ALA A 139 -9.94 9.03 -8.04
C ALA A 139 -11.07 8.42 -7.19
N HIS A 140 -11.39 9.06 -6.06
CA HIS A 140 -12.29 8.53 -5.02
C HIS A 140 -11.94 7.10 -4.61
N THR A 141 -10.65 6.75 -4.65
CA THR A 141 -10.16 5.44 -4.25
C THR A 141 -10.36 5.25 -2.76
N ALA A 142 -10.83 4.08 -2.37
CA ALA A 142 -10.75 3.61 -1.00
C ALA A 142 -10.47 2.11 -0.97
N PHE A 143 -10.03 1.61 0.19
CA PHE A 143 -10.11 0.17 0.47
C PHE A 143 -11.56 -0.19 0.77
N TYR A 144 -12.12 -1.13 0.03
CA TYR A 144 -13.48 -1.64 0.25
C TYR A 144 -13.49 -3.03 0.89
N GLU A 145 -12.32 -3.68 0.97
CA GLU A 145 -12.12 -4.98 1.59
C GLU A 145 -10.65 -5.14 1.98
N ALA A 146 -10.40 -5.75 3.14
CA ALA A 146 -9.11 -6.23 3.57
C ALA A 146 -9.23 -7.73 3.85
N GLU A 147 -8.61 -8.56 3.00
CA GLU A 147 -8.72 -10.02 3.05
C GLU A 147 -7.42 -10.60 3.61
N ILE A 148 -7.48 -11.25 4.78
CA ILE A 148 -6.36 -12.05 5.29
C ILE A 148 -6.31 -13.35 4.49
N VAL A 149 -5.35 -13.44 3.57
CA VAL A 149 -5.21 -14.59 2.66
C VAL A 149 -4.22 -15.64 3.18
N ASP A 150 -3.37 -15.27 4.12
CA ASP A 150 -2.55 -16.20 4.90
C ASP A 150 -2.40 -15.69 6.33
N PHE A 151 -2.45 -16.63 7.29
CA PHE A 151 -2.28 -16.32 8.70
C PHE A 151 -1.64 -17.50 9.44
N VAL A 152 -0.59 -17.20 10.18
CA VAL A 152 0.08 -18.16 11.05
C VAL A 152 0.31 -17.51 12.40
N SER A 153 0.01 -18.23 13.47
CA SER A 153 0.47 -17.87 14.81
C SER A 153 1.13 -19.12 15.39
N GLY A 154 2.44 -19.05 15.62
CA GLY A 154 3.22 -20.20 16.10
C GLY A 154 3.19 -20.37 17.63
N CYS A 155 2.81 -19.31 18.34
CA CYS A 155 2.80 -19.23 19.79
C CYS A 155 1.93 -18.05 20.25
N PRO A 156 1.65 -17.94 21.56
CA PRO A 156 0.78 -16.88 22.05
C PRO A 156 1.24 -15.46 21.70
N SER A 157 2.54 -15.21 21.65
CA SER A 157 3.10 -13.86 21.47
C SER A 157 3.46 -13.51 20.04
N VAL A 158 3.37 -14.42 19.05
CA VAL A 158 3.80 -14.11 17.66
C VAL A 158 2.79 -14.59 16.63
N ALA A 159 2.52 -13.73 15.65
CA ALA A 159 1.79 -14.09 14.45
C ALA A 159 2.38 -13.41 13.21
N SER A 160 2.05 -13.95 12.05
CA SER A 160 2.31 -13.34 10.74
C SER A 160 1.06 -13.41 9.87
N SER A 161 0.90 -12.45 8.97
CA SER A 161 -0.20 -12.44 8.01
C SER A 161 0.24 -11.94 6.64
N LEU A 162 -0.43 -12.42 5.60
CA LEU A 162 -0.51 -11.78 4.28
C LEU A 162 -1.93 -11.26 4.08
N VAL A 163 -2.04 -9.97 3.77
CA VAL A 163 -3.33 -9.30 3.57
C VAL A 163 -3.40 -8.67 2.19
N TYR A 164 -4.54 -8.83 1.54
CA TYR A 164 -4.89 -8.15 0.30
C TYR A 164 -5.91 -7.04 0.58
N PHE A 165 -5.50 -5.80 0.31
CA PHE A 165 -6.39 -4.64 0.31
C PHE A 165 -6.98 -4.47 -1.08
N ARG A 166 -8.27 -4.75 -1.23
CA ARG A 166 -8.98 -4.47 -2.48
C ARG A 166 -9.37 -2.99 -2.51
N SER A 167 -9.01 -2.34 -3.61
CA SER A 167 -9.21 -0.91 -3.80
C SER A 167 -9.95 -0.62 -5.10
N GLY A 168 -10.76 0.43 -5.07
CA GLY A 168 -11.55 0.90 -6.20
C GLY A 168 -12.21 2.24 -5.91
N THR A 169 -12.95 2.77 -6.87
CA THR A 169 -13.75 3.99 -6.70
C THR A 169 -14.92 3.71 -5.76
N VAL A 170 -14.99 4.39 -4.63
CA VAL A 170 -16.02 4.22 -3.61
C VAL A 170 -16.75 5.54 -3.40
N SER A 171 -18.08 5.51 -3.29
CA SER A 171 -18.87 6.72 -2.97
C SER A 171 -18.71 7.10 -1.50
N GLU A 172 -19.11 8.32 -1.13
CA GLU A 172 -19.12 8.73 0.29
C GLU A 172 -19.95 7.81 1.19
N ALA A 173 -20.97 7.14 0.63
CA ALA A 173 -21.79 6.17 1.34
C ALA A 173 -21.13 4.79 1.51
N GLY A 174 -19.89 4.60 1.04
CA GLY A 174 -19.16 3.34 1.14
C GLY A 174 -19.52 2.32 0.06
N VAL A 175 -20.18 2.75 -1.01
CA VAL A 175 -20.59 1.87 -2.10
C VAL A 175 -19.54 1.87 -3.20
N LEU A 176 -19.01 0.69 -3.53
CA LEU A 176 -18.07 0.44 -4.63
C LEU A 176 -18.74 0.64 -6.00
N ASP A 177 -18.12 1.46 -6.85
CA ASP A 177 -18.46 1.57 -8.27
C ASP A 177 -17.73 0.48 -9.07
N LYS A 178 -18.44 -0.63 -9.30
CA LYS A 178 -17.92 -1.78 -10.06
C LYS A 178 -17.69 -1.51 -11.55
N THR A 179 -18.11 -0.35 -12.07
CA THR A 179 -17.86 0.03 -13.47
C THR A 179 -16.47 0.63 -13.67
N LYS A 180 -15.79 0.99 -12.58
CA LYS A 180 -14.45 1.59 -12.59
C LYS A 180 -13.38 0.52 -12.35
N PRO A 181 -12.12 0.78 -12.77
CA PRO A 181 -11.01 -0.10 -12.48
C PRO A 181 -10.85 -0.37 -10.98
N MET A 182 -10.46 -1.59 -10.66
CA MET A 182 -10.11 -2.03 -9.30
C MET A 182 -8.66 -2.52 -9.31
N THR A 183 -8.00 -2.42 -8.17
CA THR A 183 -6.63 -2.92 -7.99
C THR A 183 -6.45 -3.46 -6.58
N THR A 184 -5.37 -4.20 -6.35
CA THR A 184 -5.08 -4.85 -5.07
C THR A 184 -3.68 -4.42 -4.61
N LEU A 185 -3.59 -4.00 -3.35
CA LEU A 185 -2.33 -3.83 -2.64
C LEU A 185 -2.15 -5.01 -1.69
N SER A 186 -0.93 -5.51 -1.52
CA SER A 186 -0.65 -6.53 -0.51
C SER A 186 0.18 -5.95 0.63
N GLN A 187 0.05 -6.57 1.81
CA GLN A 187 0.93 -6.33 2.95
C GLN A 187 1.25 -7.65 3.63
N GLY A 188 2.54 -7.93 3.80
CA GLY A 188 3.01 -8.97 4.71
C GLY A 188 3.37 -8.33 6.05
N ALA A 189 3.03 -8.96 7.16
CA ALA A 189 3.36 -8.43 8.47
C ALA A 189 3.69 -9.52 9.50
N PHE A 190 4.60 -9.19 10.40
CA PHE A 190 4.90 -9.92 11.63
C PHE A 190 4.40 -9.09 12.81
N PHE A 191 3.81 -9.76 13.80
CA PHE A 191 3.23 -9.15 14.99
C PHE A 191 3.76 -9.85 16.23
N HIS A 192 4.07 -9.06 17.24
CA HIS A 192 4.27 -9.51 18.60
C HIS A 192 3.08 -9.06 19.46
N PHE A 193 2.66 -9.89 20.41
CA PHE A 193 1.58 -9.62 21.34
C PHE A 193 2.08 -9.66 22.77
N ASN A 194 1.64 -8.70 23.56
CA ASN A 194 1.85 -8.72 25.01
C ASN A 194 0.91 -9.73 25.71
N ASP A 195 1.05 -9.89 27.02
CA ASP A 195 0.25 -10.83 27.82
C ASP A 195 -1.27 -10.55 27.80
N LYS A 196 -1.69 -9.33 27.41
CA LYS A 196 -3.10 -8.95 27.25
C LYS A 196 -3.65 -9.32 25.87
N GLY A 197 -2.80 -9.76 24.94
CA GLY A 197 -3.17 -10.02 23.55
C GLY A 197 -3.27 -8.76 22.68
N GLU A 198 -2.68 -7.65 23.13
CA GLU A 198 -2.53 -6.43 22.33
C GLU A 198 -1.25 -6.52 21.50
N VAL A 199 -1.26 -5.98 20.30
CA VAL A 199 -0.03 -5.83 19.50
C VAL A 199 0.86 -4.77 20.14
N ASP A 200 2.02 -5.17 20.66
CA ASP A 200 3.05 -4.29 21.22
C ASP A 200 4.23 -4.09 20.26
N ARG A 201 4.42 -4.99 19.29
CA ARG A 201 5.38 -4.78 18.20
C ARG A 201 4.89 -5.28 16.87
N TYR A 202 5.29 -4.63 15.78
CA TYR A 202 5.01 -5.10 14.43
C TYR A 202 6.11 -4.73 13.43
N GLN A 203 6.26 -5.57 12.42
CA GLN A 203 7.04 -5.28 11.22
C GLN A 203 6.20 -5.62 10.01
N ALA A 204 5.73 -4.60 9.31
CA ALA A 204 4.91 -4.72 8.11
C ALA A 204 5.69 -4.29 6.87
N TRP A 205 5.39 -4.91 5.74
CA TRP A 205 5.98 -4.62 4.45
C TRP A 205 4.91 -4.57 3.38
N ILE A 206 4.92 -3.46 2.63
CA ILE A 206 4.01 -3.19 1.52
C ILE A 206 4.83 -3.17 0.22
N PRO A 207 4.86 -4.27 -0.55
CA PRO A 207 5.55 -4.29 -1.84
C PRO A 207 4.79 -3.49 -2.91
N ASN A 208 5.54 -2.97 -3.89
CA ASN A 208 5.00 -2.36 -5.12
C ASN A 208 4.01 -1.21 -4.87
N LEU A 209 4.24 -0.42 -3.81
CA LEU A 209 3.40 0.73 -3.46
C LEU A 209 3.41 1.77 -4.56
N GLN A 210 4.52 1.96 -5.26
CA GLN A 210 4.61 2.86 -6.43
C GLN A 210 3.68 2.43 -7.56
N ALA A 211 3.70 1.15 -7.92
CA ALA A 211 2.87 0.61 -8.99
C ALA A 211 1.39 0.69 -8.61
N TRP A 212 1.05 0.33 -7.37
CA TRP A 212 -0.31 0.47 -6.86
C TRP A 212 -0.78 1.93 -6.88
N THR A 213 0.04 2.87 -6.39
CA THR A 213 -0.29 4.31 -6.35
C THR A 213 -0.58 4.86 -7.74
N ARG A 214 0.19 4.44 -8.75
CA ARG A 214 -0.06 4.81 -10.15
C ARG A 214 -1.44 4.33 -10.62
N ILE A 215 -1.75 3.05 -10.39
CA ILE A 215 -3.00 2.45 -10.86
C ILE A 215 -4.20 3.01 -10.09
N SER A 216 -4.07 3.19 -8.78
CA SER A 216 -5.16 3.63 -7.92
C SER A 216 -5.50 5.10 -8.14
N SER A 217 -4.50 5.98 -8.20
CA SER A 217 -4.72 7.43 -8.41
C SER A 217 -4.88 7.83 -9.88
N GLY A 218 -4.44 6.98 -10.81
CA GLY A 218 -4.32 7.32 -12.23
C GLY A 218 -3.14 8.25 -12.56
N ILE A 219 -2.26 8.54 -11.59
CA ILE A 219 -1.14 9.48 -11.75
C ILE A 219 0.15 8.71 -12.04
N ASP A 220 0.78 8.99 -13.18
CA ASP A 220 2.08 8.43 -13.51
C ASP A 220 3.22 9.27 -12.92
N TYR A 221 3.65 8.92 -11.71
CA TYR A 221 4.77 9.58 -11.04
C TYR A 221 6.15 9.26 -11.64
N SER A 222 6.25 8.43 -12.68
CA SER A 222 7.49 8.29 -13.46
C SER A 222 7.65 9.39 -14.51
N ASN A 223 6.58 10.14 -14.80
CA ASN A 223 6.60 11.25 -15.73
C ASN A 223 7.24 12.50 -15.09
N MET A 224 8.29 13.04 -15.72
CA MET A 224 9.02 14.20 -15.19
C MET A 224 8.17 15.47 -15.07
N GLN A 225 7.24 15.71 -15.99
CA GLN A 225 6.35 16.87 -15.90
C GLN A 225 5.41 16.75 -14.70
N VAL A 226 4.90 15.54 -14.42
CA VAL A 226 4.12 15.26 -13.20
C VAL A 226 4.98 15.52 -11.97
N GLN A 227 6.21 15.00 -11.92
CA GLN A 227 7.12 15.22 -10.80
C GLN A 227 7.40 16.72 -10.56
N GLN A 228 7.63 17.50 -11.62
CA GLN A 228 7.86 18.94 -11.54
C GLN A 228 6.63 19.74 -11.07
N ALA A 229 5.41 19.21 -11.30
CA ALA A 229 4.18 19.83 -10.86
C ALA A 229 3.84 19.53 -9.38
N VAL A 230 4.39 18.46 -8.79
CA VAL A 230 4.09 18.04 -7.41
C VAL A 230 4.33 19.14 -6.38
N PRO A 231 5.47 19.89 -6.37
CA PRO A 231 5.65 21.00 -5.44
C PRO A 231 4.54 22.06 -5.53
N GLN A 232 4.02 22.35 -6.72
CA GLN A 232 2.94 23.33 -6.91
C GLN A 232 1.61 22.84 -6.32
N GLN A 233 1.43 21.53 -6.16
CA GLN A 233 0.27 20.94 -5.51
C GLN A 233 0.47 20.81 -3.98
N LEU A 234 1.67 20.40 -3.54
CA LEU A 234 1.98 20.23 -2.13
C LEU A 234 2.03 21.57 -1.39
N CYS A 235 2.72 22.57 -1.93
CA CYS A 235 3.06 23.79 -1.21
C CYS A 235 1.86 24.64 -0.76
N PRO A 236 0.80 24.83 -1.56
CA PRO A 236 -0.41 25.49 -1.08
C PRO A 236 -1.05 24.77 0.11
N GLN A 237 -1.09 23.43 0.07
CA GLN A 237 -1.66 22.63 1.16
C GLN A 237 -0.78 22.66 2.42
N ILE A 238 0.54 22.60 2.26
CA ILE A 238 1.49 22.77 3.37
C ILE A 238 1.25 24.12 4.04
N GLN A 239 1.21 25.22 3.29
CA GLN A 239 0.98 26.56 3.85
C GLN A 239 -0.40 26.71 4.49
N GLN A 240 -1.41 25.99 3.99
CA GLN A 240 -2.75 26.00 4.56
C GLN A 240 -2.81 25.26 5.91
N ARG A 241 -2.11 24.13 6.03
CA ARG A 241 -2.21 23.22 7.20
C ARG A 241 -1.16 23.50 8.27
N CYS A 242 0.04 23.89 7.86
CA CYS A 242 1.19 24.12 8.71
C CYS A 242 1.35 25.62 8.96
N THR A 243 0.76 26.10 10.06
CA THR A 243 0.71 27.51 10.42
C THR A 243 1.20 27.75 11.85
N GLY A 244 1.45 29.00 12.23
CA GLY A 244 1.91 29.34 13.58
C GLY A 244 3.23 28.65 13.92
N LYS A 245 3.28 27.95 15.06
CA LYS A 245 4.47 27.19 15.49
C LYS A 245 4.87 26.06 14.54
N ASP A 246 3.93 25.58 13.73
CA ASP A 246 4.12 24.45 12.81
C ASP A 246 4.44 24.93 11.38
N GLN A 247 4.56 26.24 11.15
CA GLN A 247 4.89 26.81 9.85
C GLN A 247 6.27 26.35 9.36
N GLN A 248 6.33 25.85 8.12
CA GLN A 248 7.56 25.30 7.54
C GLN A 248 8.23 26.22 6.51
N TYR A 249 7.44 27.05 5.84
CA TYR A 249 7.91 27.95 4.79
C TYR A 249 7.32 29.35 4.98
N SER A 250 8.07 30.37 4.55
CA SER A 250 7.61 31.76 4.61
C SER A 250 6.55 32.07 3.55
N SER A 251 6.57 31.37 2.41
CA SER A 251 5.58 31.52 1.33
C SER A 251 5.45 30.26 0.48
N VAL A 252 4.42 30.19 -0.36
CA VAL A 252 4.22 29.10 -1.34
C VAL A 252 5.37 29.08 -2.34
N GLU A 253 5.87 30.23 -2.79
CA GLU A 253 6.97 30.33 -3.75
C GLU A 253 8.28 29.81 -3.16
N GLN A 254 8.56 30.14 -1.88
CA GLN A 254 9.72 29.61 -1.19
C GLN A 254 9.63 28.07 -1.05
N CYS A 255 8.45 27.58 -0.69
CA CYS A 255 8.19 26.14 -0.62
C CYS A 255 8.42 25.47 -1.99
N SER A 256 7.80 25.98 -3.05
CA SER A 256 7.90 25.39 -4.40
C SER A 256 9.33 25.40 -4.90
N LYS A 257 10.11 26.44 -4.61
CA LYS A 257 11.54 26.51 -4.96
C LYS A 257 12.36 25.45 -4.22
N GLN A 258 12.16 25.30 -2.91
CA GLN A 258 12.93 24.35 -2.12
C GLN A 258 12.54 22.90 -2.40
N LEU A 259 11.24 22.61 -2.45
CA LEU A 259 10.75 21.26 -2.77
C LEU A 259 10.99 20.90 -4.24
N GLY A 260 10.92 21.85 -5.16
CA GLY A 260 11.25 21.61 -6.57
C GLY A 260 12.71 21.28 -6.84
N ALA A 261 13.60 21.50 -5.87
CA ALA A 261 15.01 21.09 -5.95
C ALA A 261 15.25 19.66 -5.40
N LYS A 262 14.25 19.04 -4.76
CA LYS A 262 14.35 17.68 -4.23
C LYS A 262 13.96 16.65 -5.30
N PRO A 263 14.56 15.45 -5.29
CA PRO A 263 14.10 14.38 -6.15
C PRO A 263 12.66 14.00 -5.81
N PHE A 264 11.91 13.52 -6.81
CA PHE A 264 10.59 12.96 -6.51
C PHE A 264 10.70 11.72 -5.62
N GLY A 265 11.69 10.86 -5.89
CA GLY A 265 11.90 9.60 -5.18
C GLY A 265 11.00 8.49 -5.72
N ASN A 266 10.64 7.57 -4.83
CA ASN A 266 9.81 6.42 -5.14
C ASN A 266 8.93 6.11 -3.91
N PHE A 267 7.65 5.77 -4.12
CA PHE A 267 6.79 5.33 -3.02
C PHE A 267 7.25 4.01 -2.40
N ASP A 268 8.07 3.22 -3.09
CA ASP A 268 8.75 2.04 -2.54
C ASP A 268 9.96 2.39 -1.64
N GLU A 269 10.28 3.69 -1.52
CA GLU A 269 11.35 4.26 -0.66
C GLU A 269 10.85 5.57 -0.02
N ALA A 270 9.66 5.51 0.58
CA ALA A 270 8.95 6.67 1.12
C ALA A 270 9.43 7.14 2.50
N TRP A 271 10.73 6.97 2.77
CA TRP A 271 11.45 7.49 3.95
C TRP A 271 12.54 8.52 3.57
N GLY A 272 13.00 8.56 2.32
CA GLY A 272 14.09 9.44 1.87
C GLY A 272 13.76 10.94 1.84
N ASP A 273 14.77 11.80 1.59
CA ASP A 273 14.61 13.24 1.42
C ASP A 273 14.00 13.61 0.06
N ASN A 274 12.78 13.14 -0.18
CA ASN A 274 12.12 13.19 -1.48
C ASN A 274 10.67 13.68 -1.39
N LEU A 275 10.03 13.88 -2.55
CA LEU A 275 8.63 14.36 -2.62
C LEU A 275 7.61 13.25 -2.37
N ALA A 276 7.93 11.97 -2.63
CA ALA A 276 7.05 10.85 -2.32
C ALA A 276 6.79 10.75 -0.81
N CYS A 277 7.83 10.79 0.02
CA CYS A 277 7.73 10.83 1.49
C CYS A 277 6.88 12.04 1.95
N ARG A 278 7.15 13.22 1.40
CA ARG A 278 6.39 14.45 1.76
C ARG A 278 4.94 14.42 1.32
N THR A 279 4.63 13.73 0.22
CA THR A 279 3.25 13.52 -0.23
C THR A 279 2.48 12.69 0.79
N ILE A 280 3.07 11.61 1.31
CA ILE A 280 2.47 10.81 2.40
C ILE A 280 2.27 11.66 3.65
N HIS A 281 3.32 12.36 4.10
CA HIS A 281 3.24 13.13 5.33
C HIS A 281 2.28 14.33 5.26
N LEU A 282 2.05 14.91 4.08
CA LEU A 282 1.05 15.94 3.90
C LEU A 282 -0.37 15.44 4.21
N LEU A 283 -0.69 14.17 3.89
CA LEU A 283 -1.98 13.57 4.23
C LEU A 283 -2.21 13.58 5.76
N LEU A 284 -1.15 13.28 6.52
CA LEU A 284 -1.20 13.17 7.97
C LEU A 284 -1.23 14.53 8.70
N THR A 285 -0.83 15.62 8.04
CA THR A 285 -0.93 16.98 8.63
C THR A 285 -2.38 17.40 8.93
N ILE A 286 -3.37 16.76 8.33
CA ILE A 286 -4.80 17.01 8.64
C ILE A 286 -5.13 16.54 10.07
N HIS A 287 -4.45 15.50 10.55
CA HIS A 287 -4.73 14.89 11.84
C HIS A 287 -3.85 15.44 12.96
N ARG A 288 -2.52 15.37 12.79
CA ARG A 288 -1.52 15.84 13.77
C ARG A 288 -0.50 16.77 13.12
N PRO A 289 -0.88 18.03 12.83
CA PRO A 289 0.02 19.00 12.22
C PRO A 289 1.27 19.25 13.06
N ASP A 290 1.16 19.22 14.39
CA ASP A 290 2.28 19.41 15.32
C ASP A 290 3.36 18.31 15.22
N VAL A 291 3.00 17.14 14.69
CA VAL A 291 3.92 16.04 14.41
C VAL A 291 4.36 16.03 12.95
N HIS A 292 3.43 16.14 12.01
CA HIS A 292 3.73 15.88 10.60
C HIS A 292 4.18 17.11 9.81
N CYS A 293 3.92 18.33 10.27
CA CYS A 293 4.36 19.53 9.56
C CYS A 293 5.88 19.60 9.42
N LYS A 294 6.65 19.24 10.45
CA LYS A 294 8.12 19.19 10.35
C LYS A 294 8.60 18.22 9.27
N HIS A 295 7.84 17.16 8.96
CA HIS A 295 8.24 16.16 7.96
C HIS A 295 8.06 16.64 6.51
N VAL A 296 7.11 17.54 6.26
CA VAL A 296 6.91 18.17 4.94
C VAL A 296 7.81 19.40 4.73
N GLY A 297 8.54 19.80 5.76
CA GLY A 297 9.44 20.94 5.75
C GLY A 297 10.75 20.71 4.99
N PRO A 298 11.60 21.76 4.92
CA PRO A 298 12.87 21.74 4.19
C PRO A 298 13.82 20.61 4.65
N THR A 299 13.87 20.39 5.96
CA THR A 299 14.77 19.43 6.62
C THR A 299 14.17 18.03 6.69
N GLY A 300 12.90 17.85 6.34
CA GLY A 300 12.19 16.57 6.48
C GLY A 300 11.92 16.14 7.93
N GLY A 301 12.28 16.98 8.92
CA GLY A 301 11.94 16.77 10.33
C GLY A 301 12.41 15.45 10.93
N GLY A 302 13.44 14.84 10.34
CA GLY A 302 13.96 13.52 10.71
C GLY A 302 13.12 12.33 10.23
N LYS A 303 12.06 12.54 9.43
CA LYS A 303 11.28 11.45 8.81
C LYS A 303 11.46 11.35 7.30
N CYS A 304 11.43 12.47 6.58
CA CYS A 304 11.74 12.50 5.15
C CYS A 304 13.19 12.91 4.95
N VAL A 305 14.11 12.02 5.32
CA VAL A 305 15.55 12.24 5.29
C VAL A 305 16.22 11.02 4.69
N ASP A 306 17.31 11.22 3.94
CA ASP A 306 18.10 10.09 3.47
C ASP A 306 18.76 9.40 4.67
N ILE A 307 18.61 8.08 4.75
CA ILE A 307 19.21 7.22 5.77
C ILE A 307 20.32 6.38 5.12
N ASP A 308 21.29 5.93 5.92
CA ASP A 308 22.20 4.89 5.46
C ASP A 308 21.45 3.55 5.46
N TYR A 309 21.15 3.05 4.27
CA TYR A 309 20.42 1.79 4.12
C TYR A 309 21.12 0.60 4.81
N SER A 310 22.45 0.61 4.88
CA SER A 310 23.21 -0.51 5.45
C SER A 310 23.14 -0.56 6.97
N ASP A 311 23.00 0.61 7.60
CA ASP A 311 23.05 0.77 9.05
C ASP A 311 21.66 1.03 9.63
N ASP A 312 20.94 2.01 9.10
CA ASP A 312 19.69 2.51 9.67
C ASP A 312 18.48 1.65 9.31
N TYR A 313 18.46 1.04 8.12
CA TYR A 313 17.28 0.28 7.68
C TYR A 313 17.11 -1.06 8.41
N PHE A 314 18.22 -1.66 8.83
CA PHE A 314 18.26 -2.96 9.53
C PHE A 314 18.61 -2.82 11.02
N ASP A 315 18.35 -1.64 11.60
CA ASP A 315 18.54 -1.28 13.01
C ASP A 315 17.54 -1.94 13.97
N ASP A 316 17.02 -3.14 13.65
CA ASP A 316 15.91 -3.79 14.35
C ASP A 316 16.14 -3.92 15.86
N ALA A 317 17.40 -4.08 16.27
CA ALA A 317 17.74 -4.15 17.69
C ALA A 317 17.53 -2.82 18.43
N GLU A 318 17.83 -1.71 17.77
CA GLU A 318 17.59 -0.36 18.29
C GLU A 318 16.10 -0.03 18.27
N LEU A 319 15.44 -0.23 17.12
CA LEU A 319 14.01 0.01 16.97
C LEU A 319 13.21 -0.78 18.01
N PHE A 320 13.37 -2.10 18.02
CA PHE A 320 12.60 -2.97 18.90
C PHE A 320 13.18 -3.09 20.30
N LYS A 321 14.30 -2.45 20.63
CA LYS A 321 14.89 -2.51 21.99
C LYS A 321 15.04 -3.96 22.48
N ALA A 322 15.43 -4.85 21.59
CA ALA A 322 15.53 -6.29 21.79
C ALA A 322 16.68 -6.84 20.95
N PRO A 323 17.28 -8.00 21.27
CA PRO A 323 18.31 -8.56 20.42
C PRO A 323 17.80 -8.86 19.01
N LEU A 324 18.69 -8.70 18.01
CA LEU A 324 18.35 -8.95 16.62
C LEU A 324 17.80 -10.37 16.44
N GLY A 325 16.63 -10.47 15.81
CA GLY A 325 15.97 -11.73 15.51
C GLY A 325 15.18 -12.36 16.66
N ASP A 326 15.06 -11.72 17.83
CA ASP A 326 14.32 -12.30 18.96
C ASP A 326 12.83 -11.92 18.96
N VAL A 327 12.48 -10.73 18.44
CA VAL A 327 11.14 -10.13 18.59
C VAL A 327 10.02 -10.97 18.01
N PHE A 328 10.19 -11.50 16.79
CA PHE A 328 9.15 -12.23 16.08
C PHE A 328 9.44 -13.73 16.06
N THR A 329 9.86 -14.29 17.19
CA THR A 329 10.16 -15.73 17.35
C THR A 329 9.45 -16.35 18.55
N CYS A 330 9.00 -17.61 18.39
CA CYS A 330 8.19 -18.30 19.40
C CYS A 330 8.97 -19.00 20.52
N SER A 331 10.29 -19.10 20.37
CA SER A 331 11.19 -19.82 21.25
C SER A 331 12.58 -19.28 20.96
N GLY A 332 13.21 -18.61 21.95
CA GLY A 332 14.35 -17.71 21.77
C GLY A 332 15.51 -18.23 20.91
N GLN A 333 16.28 -17.28 20.36
CA GLN A 333 17.30 -17.43 19.30
C GLN A 333 17.05 -18.58 18.32
N LEU A 334 16.68 -18.22 17.08
CA LEU A 334 16.76 -19.12 15.93
C LEU A 334 18.07 -19.92 16.01
N PRO A 335 18.07 -21.22 15.64
CA PRO A 335 19.29 -22.00 15.58
C PRO A 335 20.32 -21.18 14.84
N LYS A 336 21.41 -20.79 15.52
CA LYS A 336 22.49 -20.06 14.86
C LYS A 336 22.81 -20.88 13.64
N SER A 337 22.74 -20.25 12.45
CA SER A 337 23.23 -20.82 11.22
C SER A 337 24.52 -21.53 11.59
N GLN A 338 24.49 -22.87 11.62
CA GLN A 338 25.74 -23.58 11.61
C GLN A 338 26.35 -23.06 10.33
N ASN A 339 27.43 -22.29 10.44
CA ASN A 339 28.21 -21.83 9.30
C ASN A 339 28.66 -23.10 8.57
N LEU A 340 27.76 -23.74 7.83
CA LEU A 340 28.07 -24.64 6.76
C LEU A 340 28.81 -23.69 5.85
N PRO A 341 30.16 -23.80 5.76
CA PRO A 341 30.88 -22.93 4.85
C PRO A 341 30.18 -23.04 3.52
N ALA A 342 29.92 -21.93 2.81
CA ALA A 342 29.12 -21.96 1.58
C ALA A 342 29.56 -23.09 0.61
N LYS A 343 30.85 -23.45 0.65
CA LYS A 343 31.44 -24.64 0.01
C LYS A 343 30.85 -25.99 0.45
N ALA A 344 30.61 -26.24 1.74
CA ALA A 344 29.98 -27.46 2.23
C ALA A 344 28.50 -27.56 1.80
N ALA A 345 27.75 -26.45 1.81
CA ALA A 345 26.40 -26.43 1.27
C ALA A 345 26.38 -26.68 -0.24
N GLN A 346 27.29 -26.05 -0.99
CA GLN A 346 27.49 -26.29 -2.43
C GLN A 346 27.95 -27.72 -2.73
N GLN A 347 28.84 -28.29 -1.92
CA GLN A 347 29.31 -29.67 -2.06
C GLN A 347 28.21 -30.67 -1.70
N ALA A 348 27.39 -30.41 -0.69
CA ALA A 348 26.23 -31.23 -0.37
C ALA A 348 25.20 -31.19 -1.50
N LEU A 349 24.90 -30.01 -2.05
CA LEU A 349 24.06 -29.86 -3.24
C LEU A 349 24.63 -30.61 -4.46
N ALA A 350 25.94 -30.49 -4.70
CA ALA A 350 26.62 -31.21 -5.78
C ALA A 350 26.62 -32.73 -5.56
N GLN A 351 26.79 -33.21 -4.32
CA GLN A 351 26.71 -34.62 -3.97
C GLN A 351 25.28 -35.16 -4.10
N MET A 352 24.26 -34.40 -3.71
CA MET A 352 22.86 -34.75 -3.92
C MET A 352 22.52 -34.82 -5.42
N ALA A 353 23.03 -33.89 -6.24
CA ALA A 353 22.89 -33.92 -7.69
C ALA A 353 23.58 -35.16 -8.32
N MET A 354 24.74 -35.57 -7.80
CA MET A 354 25.45 -36.77 -8.25
C MET A 354 24.76 -38.07 -7.80
N GLN A 355 24.12 -38.08 -6.63
CA GLN A 355 23.40 -39.24 -6.09
C GLN A 355 22.00 -39.41 -6.73
N GLY A 356 21.37 -38.33 -7.20
CA GLY A 356 20.17 -38.36 -8.04
C GLY A 356 20.40 -38.91 -9.46
N GLY A 357 21.67 -39.14 -9.84
CA GLY A 357 22.07 -39.76 -11.10
C GLY A 357 22.01 -41.29 -11.15
N LYS A 358 21.58 -41.97 -10.07
CA LYS A 358 21.25 -43.40 -10.18
C LYS A 358 19.96 -43.54 -10.99
N LYS A 359 20.13 -43.76 -12.30
CA LYS A 359 19.10 -44.27 -13.21
C LYS A 359 18.28 -45.33 -12.47
N PRO A 360 16.93 -45.22 -12.42
CA PRO A 360 16.13 -46.38 -12.03
C PRO A 360 16.52 -47.54 -12.94
N ALA A 361 16.65 -48.73 -12.34
CA ALA A 361 17.03 -49.94 -13.06
C ALA A 361 16.16 -50.08 -14.31
N SER A 362 16.81 -50.13 -15.46
CA SER A 362 16.16 -50.29 -16.76
C SER A 362 15.47 -51.65 -16.80
N HIS A 363 14.15 -51.65 -16.74
CA HIS A 363 13.34 -52.72 -17.32
C HIS A 363 12.86 -52.25 -18.70
N GLY A 364 13.27 -52.98 -19.73
CA GLY A 364 12.57 -53.14 -21.00
C GLY A 364 12.29 -51.87 -21.81
N ALA A 365 13.01 -51.73 -22.92
CA ALA A 365 12.76 -50.71 -23.93
C ALA A 365 11.31 -50.70 -24.47
N ALA A 366 10.73 -49.51 -24.57
CA ALA A 366 9.87 -49.12 -25.68
C ALA A 366 10.09 -47.63 -25.97
N SER A 367 10.55 -47.36 -27.19
CA SER A 367 10.86 -46.05 -27.73
C SER A 367 9.62 -45.16 -27.85
N GLY A 368 9.69 -43.95 -27.30
CA GLY A 368 8.74 -42.87 -27.54
C GLY A 368 9.28 -41.56 -26.95
N THR A 369 9.92 -40.74 -27.77
CA THR A 369 10.38 -39.40 -27.41
C THR A 369 9.20 -38.45 -27.30
N ALA A 370 8.82 -38.10 -26.07
CA ALA A 370 7.97 -36.95 -25.79
C ALA A 370 8.78 -35.96 -24.94
N ALA A 371 9.19 -34.85 -25.55
CA ALA A 371 9.79 -33.72 -24.85
C ALA A 371 8.71 -33.02 -24.00
N ASN A 372 9.04 -32.68 -22.76
CA ASN A 372 8.16 -31.97 -21.84
C ASN A 372 7.98 -30.49 -22.29
N PRO A 373 6.78 -30.06 -22.70
CA PRO A 373 6.55 -28.71 -23.23
C PRO A 373 6.80 -27.59 -22.20
N ALA A 374 6.71 -27.89 -20.90
CA ALA A 374 6.85 -26.89 -19.84
C ALA A 374 8.31 -26.45 -19.62
N ALA A 375 9.28 -27.35 -19.83
CA ALA A 375 10.70 -27.03 -19.71
C ALA A 375 11.21 -26.19 -20.90
N GLN A 376 10.62 -26.40 -22.09
CA GLN A 376 10.94 -25.63 -23.29
C GLN A 376 10.33 -24.22 -23.25
N ALA A 377 9.16 -24.05 -22.64
CA ALA A 377 8.53 -22.75 -22.44
C ALA A 377 9.31 -21.84 -21.48
N ALA A 378 9.88 -22.40 -20.40
CA ALA A 378 10.70 -21.65 -19.45
C ALA A 378 12.06 -21.21 -20.04
N ALA A 379 12.68 -22.03 -20.88
CA ALA A 379 13.94 -21.69 -21.56
C ALA A 379 13.78 -20.60 -22.64
N ASN A 380 12.62 -20.55 -23.29
CA ASN A 380 12.31 -19.53 -24.29
C ASN A 380 11.92 -18.17 -23.66
N ALA A 381 11.44 -18.15 -22.41
CA ALA A 381 11.11 -16.91 -21.71
C ALA A 381 12.34 -16.15 -21.18
N MET A 382 13.47 -16.82 -20.96
CA MET A 382 14.68 -16.22 -20.37
C MET A 382 15.76 -15.80 -21.37
N SER A 383 15.59 -16.05 -22.67
CA SER A 383 16.57 -15.71 -23.72
C SER A 383 16.10 -14.63 -24.72
N GLY A 384 14.91 -14.06 -24.52
CA GLY A 384 14.32 -13.03 -25.37
C GLY A 384 14.66 -11.57 -24.98
N GLN A 385 15.92 -11.26 -24.72
CA GLN A 385 16.42 -9.88 -24.84
C GLN A 385 17.06 -9.72 -26.22
N ASN A 386 16.27 -9.24 -27.20
CA ASN A 386 16.71 -8.31 -28.24
C ASN A 386 15.58 -8.05 -29.26
N GLY A 387 15.24 -6.77 -29.43
CA GLY A 387 14.59 -6.23 -30.63
C GLY A 387 13.05 -6.26 -30.64
N LEU A 388 12.43 -5.19 -30.12
CA LEU A 388 11.13 -4.76 -30.63
C LEU A 388 11.30 -3.43 -31.39
N PRO A 389 10.61 -3.28 -32.53
CA PRO A 389 10.81 -2.17 -33.44
C PRO A 389 10.18 -0.89 -32.90
N VAL A 390 10.85 0.23 -33.18
CA VAL A 390 10.33 1.58 -32.99
C VAL A 390 9.08 1.73 -33.86
N SER A 391 7.90 1.82 -33.26
CA SER A 391 6.72 2.36 -33.94
C SER A 391 6.54 3.81 -33.50
N GLU A 392 6.64 4.70 -34.46
CA GLU A 392 6.40 6.14 -34.31
C GLU A 392 5.00 6.41 -33.73
N THR A 393 5.02 7.15 -32.62
CA THR A 393 4.06 8.16 -32.16
C THR A 393 2.65 8.18 -32.74
N SER A 394 1.66 7.92 -31.87
CA SER A 394 0.49 8.80 -31.79
C SER A 394 0.42 9.38 -30.37
N ALA A 395 0.55 10.69 -30.26
CA ALA A 395 0.51 11.41 -29.01
C ALA A 395 -0.87 11.26 -28.36
N ASN A 396 -0.90 11.03 -27.05
CA ASN A 396 -2.11 11.12 -26.23
C ASN A 396 -2.63 12.58 -26.29
N PRO A 397 -3.82 12.85 -26.86
CA PRO A 397 -4.35 14.21 -27.01
C PRO A 397 -4.50 14.95 -25.67
N ALA A 398 -4.70 14.22 -24.56
CA ALA A 398 -4.84 14.81 -23.23
C ALA A 398 -3.49 15.28 -22.65
N ALA A 399 -2.38 14.64 -23.03
CA ALA A 399 -1.04 15.06 -22.61
C ALA A 399 -0.54 16.27 -23.42
N GLN A 400 -0.90 16.34 -24.70
CA GLN A 400 -0.57 17.47 -25.57
C GLN A 400 -1.36 18.73 -25.18
N ALA A 401 -2.65 18.60 -24.88
CA ALA A 401 -3.48 19.73 -24.44
C ALA A 401 -3.01 20.36 -23.11
N ALA A 402 -2.41 19.55 -22.21
CA ALA A 402 -1.82 20.05 -20.97
C ALA A 402 -0.48 20.78 -21.20
N ALA A 403 0.31 20.35 -22.19
CA ALA A 403 1.57 20.99 -22.56
C ALA A 403 1.34 22.32 -23.31
N ASP A 404 0.34 22.38 -24.20
CA ASP A 404 0.03 23.56 -25.00
C ASP A 404 -0.59 24.68 -24.16
N ALA A 405 -1.32 24.34 -23.09
CA ALA A 405 -1.83 25.31 -22.11
C ALA A 405 -0.72 25.98 -21.26
N MET A 406 0.47 25.37 -21.19
CA MET A 406 1.59 25.85 -20.36
C MET A 406 2.63 26.69 -21.11
N THR A 407 2.67 26.66 -22.45
CA THR A 407 3.72 27.36 -23.25
C THR A 407 3.30 28.71 -23.81
N GLY A 408 2.04 29.14 -23.66
CA GLY A 408 1.60 30.51 -23.97
C GLY A 408 1.73 30.94 -25.44
N GLN A 409 1.88 30.01 -26.39
CA GLN A 409 1.94 30.33 -27.81
C GLN A 409 0.55 30.32 -28.47
N ASN A 410 -0.24 31.37 -28.23
CA ASN A 410 -1.40 31.68 -29.07
C ASN A 410 -1.01 32.78 -30.07
N GLY A 411 -0.57 32.36 -31.26
CA GLY A 411 -0.56 33.20 -32.44
C GLY A 411 -1.96 33.23 -33.08
N LEU A 412 -2.59 34.40 -33.12
CA LEU A 412 -3.82 34.66 -33.87
C LEU A 412 -3.52 34.74 -35.38
N PRO A 413 -4.39 34.20 -36.24
CA PRO A 413 -4.57 34.76 -37.58
C PRO A 413 -5.99 35.29 -37.81
N ALA A 414 -6.02 36.30 -38.68
CA ALA A 414 -7.20 37.03 -39.18
C ALA A 414 -8.08 36.21 -40.12
#